data_AF-A0A177IXA0-F1
#
_entry.id   AF-A0A177IXA0-F1
#
_cell.length_a   1.000
_cell.length_b   1.000
_cell.length_c   1.000
_cell.angle_alpha   90.00
_cell.angle_beta   90.00
_cell.angle_gamma   90.00
#
_symmetry.space_group_name_H-M   'P 1'
#
loop_
_entity.id
_entity.type
_entity.pdbx_description
1 polymer ?
#
loop_
_entity_poly.entity_id
_entity_poly.type
_entity_poly.pdbx_seq_one_letter_code
_entity_poly.pdbx_strand_id
1 'polypeptide(L)'
;MKIKTLLAASAIALALPMAAQAQGTLRGAERGAQEGADAAGPIGGIVGGAVGAATGTIGGILGVEDRPRFRSYVRERNVRSYDYDGRVVVGSTLPSSGVTYYDVPNEYNVTRGTRYTVVNDRPVLVDGRHRIIEVLD
;
A
#
# COMPACT_ATOMS: atom_id res chain seq x y z
N MET A 1 -38.79 -16.82 -29.78
CA MET A 1 -38.54 -15.98 -28.58
C MET A 1 -37.33 -16.48 -27.76
N LYS A 2 -36.10 -16.49 -28.31
CA LYS A 2 -34.90 -16.99 -27.60
C LYS A 2 -33.72 -16.01 -27.55
N ILE A 3 -33.86 -14.81 -28.09
CA ILE A 3 -32.77 -13.81 -28.19
C ILE A 3 -32.75 -12.84 -26.98
N LYS A 4 -33.89 -12.63 -26.30
CA LYS A 4 -33.97 -11.74 -25.14
C LYS A 4 -33.29 -12.26 -23.87
N THR A 5 -33.08 -13.57 -23.75
CA THR A 5 -32.44 -14.19 -22.56
C THR A 5 -30.92 -14.17 -22.62
N LEU A 6 -30.30 -14.00 -23.79
CA LEU A 6 -28.84 -13.91 -23.93
C LEU A 6 -28.29 -12.52 -23.57
N LEU A 7 -29.08 -11.45 -23.74
CA LEU A 7 -28.67 -10.10 -23.34
C LEU A 7 -28.59 -9.90 -21.81
N ALA A 8 -29.37 -10.66 -21.03
CA ALA A 8 -29.37 -10.54 -19.57
C ALA A 8 -28.12 -11.14 -18.91
N ALA A 9 -27.45 -12.09 -19.56
CA ALA A 9 -26.24 -12.73 -19.02
C ALA A 9 -24.97 -11.87 -19.19
N SER A 10 -24.86 -11.09 -20.28
CA SER A 10 -23.71 -10.20 -20.50
C SER A 10 -23.68 -8.98 -19.59
N ALA A 11 -24.82 -8.54 -19.06
CA ALA A 11 -24.88 -7.39 -18.15
C ALA A 11 -24.30 -7.69 -16.75
N ILE A 12 -24.29 -8.96 -16.32
CA ILE A 12 -23.72 -9.38 -15.03
C ILE A 12 -22.18 -9.46 -15.10
N ALA A 13 -21.62 -9.79 -16.27
CA ALA A 13 -20.17 -9.96 -16.45
C ALA A 13 -19.39 -8.63 -16.38
N LEU A 14 -20.04 -7.51 -16.73
CA LEU A 14 -19.40 -6.18 -16.75
C LEU A 14 -19.36 -5.49 -15.37
N ALA A 15 -20.07 -6.01 -14.37
CA ALA A 15 -20.06 -5.50 -12.99
C ALA A 15 -19.04 -6.22 -12.08
N LEU A 16 -18.48 -7.35 -12.54
CA LEU A 16 -17.47 -8.13 -11.81
C LEU A 16 -16.17 -7.36 -11.45
N PRO A 17 -15.68 -6.38 -12.23
CA PRO A 17 -14.40 -5.72 -11.92
C PRO A 17 -14.45 -4.90 -10.62
N MET A 18 -15.60 -4.29 -10.27
CA MET A 18 -15.73 -3.51 -9.04
C MET A 18 -15.82 -4.39 -7.79
N ALA A 19 -16.43 -5.58 -7.90
CA ALA A 19 -16.43 -6.56 -6.82
C ALA A 19 -15.02 -7.13 -6.60
N ALA A 20 -14.26 -7.40 -7.67
CA ALA A 20 -12.90 -7.93 -7.58
C ALA A 20 -11.93 -6.99 -6.84
N GLN A 21 -12.09 -5.66 -7.01
CA GLN A 21 -11.22 -4.67 -6.38
C GLN A 21 -11.53 -4.48 -4.88
N ALA A 22 -12.79 -4.71 -4.45
CA ALA A 22 -13.16 -4.81 -3.03
C ALA A 22 -12.85 -6.20 -2.44
N GLN A 23 -12.89 -7.25 -3.26
CA GLN A 23 -12.54 -8.61 -2.87
C GLN A 23 -11.04 -8.80 -2.64
N GLY A 24 -10.16 -7.97 -3.22
CA GLY A 24 -8.72 -8.03 -2.96
C GLY A 24 -8.36 -7.70 -1.51
N THR A 25 -8.97 -6.65 -0.95
CA THR A 25 -8.76 -6.22 0.45
C THR A 25 -9.47 -7.13 1.44
N LEU A 26 -10.70 -7.55 1.14
CA LEU A 26 -11.47 -8.51 1.95
C LEU A 26 -10.78 -9.88 2.01
N ARG A 27 -10.28 -10.39 0.88
CA ARG A 27 -9.60 -11.69 0.81
C ARG A 27 -8.22 -11.66 1.48
N GLY A 28 -7.52 -10.53 1.40
CA GLY A 28 -6.27 -10.31 2.15
C GLY A 28 -6.50 -10.31 3.66
N ALA A 29 -7.54 -9.62 4.11
CA ALA A 29 -7.93 -9.60 5.52
C ALA A 29 -8.37 -10.98 6.03
N GLU A 30 -9.22 -11.69 5.28
CA GLU A 30 -9.64 -13.05 5.64
C GLU A 30 -8.45 -14.00 5.72
N ARG A 31 -7.57 -13.99 4.71
CA ARG A 31 -6.40 -14.88 4.68
C ARG A 31 -5.44 -14.58 5.83
N GLY A 32 -5.14 -13.30 6.05
CA GLY A 32 -4.30 -12.90 7.17
C GLY A 32 -4.93 -13.25 8.52
N ALA A 33 -6.24 -13.13 8.66
CA ALA A 33 -6.94 -13.51 9.88
C ALA A 33 -6.89 -15.01 10.12
N GLN A 34 -6.98 -15.81 9.07
CA GLN A 34 -6.92 -17.26 9.17
C GLN A 34 -5.51 -17.73 9.53
N GLU A 35 -4.49 -17.27 8.78
CA GLU A 35 -3.09 -17.61 9.05
C GLU A 35 -2.63 -17.11 10.44
N GLY A 36 -3.09 -15.93 10.86
CA GLY A 36 -2.83 -15.40 12.18
C GLY A 36 -3.51 -16.21 13.29
N ALA A 37 -4.74 -16.67 13.07
CA ALA A 37 -5.47 -17.50 14.02
C ALA A 37 -4.81 -18.87 14.19
N ASP A 38 -4.32 -19.47 13.12
CA ASP A 38 -3.60 -20.74 13.15
C ASP A 38 -2.27 -20.63 13.93
N ALA A 39 -1.59 -19.49 13.83
CA ALA A 39 -0.31 -19.28 14.50
C ALA A 39 -0.42 -18.95 16.00
N ALA A 40 -1.41 -18.13 16.40
CA ALA A 40 -1.48 -17.56 17.75
C ALA A 40 -2.89 -17.53 18.35
N GLY A 41 -3.82 -18.30 17.79
CA GLY A 41 -5.21 -18.34 18.24
C GLY A 41 -5.97 -17.04 17.96
N PRO A 42 -7.09 -16.78 18.66
CA PRO A 42 -8.01 -15.69 18.34
C PRO A 42 -7.35 -14.31 18.22
N ILE A 43 -6.33 -14.03 19.04
CA ILE A 43 -5.59 -12.75 19.00
C ILE A 43 -4.77 -12.63 17.72
N GLY A 44 -4.13 -13.73 17.30
CA GLY A 44 -3.35 -13.76 16.07
C GLY A 44 -4.21 -13.49 14.83
N GLY A 45 -5.46 -13.95 14.81
CA GLY A 45 -6.36 -13.69 13.67
C GLY A 45 -6.81 -12.24 13.56
N ILE A 46 -6.96 -11.52 14.67
CA ILE A 46 -7.27 -10.09 14.63
C ILE A 46 -6.09 -9.30 14.03
N VAL A 47 -4.88 -9.59 14.51
CA VAL A 47 -3.65 -8.92 14.04
C VAL A 47 -3.35 -9.30 12.59
N GLY A 48 -3.39 -10.60 12.28
CA GLY A 48 -3.15 -11.11 10.94
C GLY A 48 -4.18 -10.59 9.94
N GLY A 49 -5.45 -10.43 10.34
CA GLY A 49 -6.48 -9.87 9.48
C GLY A 49 -6.27 -8.40 9.17
N ALA A 50 -5.85 -7.60 10.14
CA ALA A 50 -5.51 -6.20 9.94
C ALA A 50 -4.28 -6.04 9.02
N VAL A 51 -3.24 -6.86 9.23
CA VAL A 51 -2.03 -6.85 8.40
C VAL A 51 -2.33 -7.36 6.98
N GLY A 52 -3.12 -8.42 6.85
CA GLY A 52 -3.56 -8.97 5.56
C GLY A 52 -4.46 -8.01 4.78
N ALA A 53 -5.29 -7.21 5.47
CA ALA A 53 -6.06 -6.13 4.86
C ALA A 53 -5.17 -5.01 4.32
N ALA A 54 -4.15 -4.62 5.08
CA ALA A 54 -3.18 -3.59 4.70
C ALA A 54 -2.22 -4.06 3.60
N THR A 55 -1.92 -5.36 3.52
CA THR A 55 -1.05 -5.95 2.50
C THR A 55 -1.82 -6.36 1.24
N GLY A 56 -3.13 -6.59 1.35
CA GLY A 56 -4.02 -6.98 0.25
C GLY A 56 -4.35 -5.86 -0.75
N THR A 57 -3.96 -4.61 -0.47
CA THR A 57 -3.89 -3.58 -1.50
C THR A 57 -2.60 -3.79 -2.27
N ILE A 58 -2.71 -4.19 -3.53
CA ILE A 58 -1.56 -4.30 -4.45
C ILE A 58 -0.87 -2.91 -4.66
N GLY A 59 -1.39 -1.83 -4.05
CA GLY A 59 -0.89 -0.45 -4.14
C GLY A 59 -0.06 0.10 -2.98
N GLY A 60 -0.12 -0.46 -1.76
CA GLY A 60 0.44 0.22 -0.57
C GLY A 60 -0.52 1.26 0.03
N ILE A 61 0.02 2.22 0.82
CA ILE A 61 -0.74 3.37 1.37
C ILE A 61 -1.09 4.34 0.25
N LEU A 62 -0.19 4.47 -0.74
CA LEU A 62 -0.55 5.07 -2.00
C LEU A 62 -1.53 4.14 -2.73
N GLY A 63 -2.59 4.71 -3.30
CA GLY A 63 -3.46 3.94 -4.19
C GLY A 63 -2.66 3.37 -5.37
N VAL A 64 -3.20 2.31 -6.00
CA VAL A 64 -2.55 1.63 -7.14
C VAL A 64 -2.26 2.60 -8.30
N GLU A 65 -3.07 3.64 -8.46
CA GLU A 65 -2.92 4.71 -9.45
C GLU A 65 -1.93 5.80 -9.01
N ASP A 66 -1.87 6.08 -7.71
CA ASP A 66 -1.07 7.18 -7.15
C ASP A 66 0.41 6.83 -7.03
N ARG A 67 0.73 5.54 -6.80
CA ARG A 67 2.12 5.07 -6.69
C ARG A 67 3.01 5.43 -7.90
N PRO A 68 2.65 5.11 -9.16
CA PRO A 68 3.47 5.49 -10.31
C PRO A 68 3.57 7.02 -10.49
N ARG A 69 2.49 7.76 -10.22
CA ARG A 69 2.47 9.23 -10.28
C ARG A 69 3.40 9.84 -9.23
N PHE A 70 3.35 9.34 -8.01
CA PHE A 70 4.20 9.79 -6.92
C PHE A 70 5.68 9.49 -7.19
N ARG A 71 5.98 8.33 -7.79
CA ARG A 71 7.35 8.00 -8.22
C ARG A 71 7.88 9.01 -9.25
N SER A 72 7.07 9.41 -10.22
CA SER A 72 7.43 10.47 -11.17
C SER A 72 7.65 11.80 -10.49
N TYR A 73 6.74 12.19 -9.57
CA TYR A 73 6.89 13.41 -8.76
C TYR A 73 8.22 13.46 -7.99
N VAL A 74 8.59 12.36 -7.31
CA VAL A 74 9.85 12.29 -6.56
C VAL A 74 11.06 12.38 -7.50
N ARG A 75 11.00 11.73 -8.67
CA ARG A 75 12.06 11.80 -9.69
C ARG A 75 12.22 13.21 -10.26
N GLU A 76 11.14 13.88 -10.60
CA GLU A 76 11.16 15.25 -11.13
C GLU A 76 11.74 16.24 -10.11
N ARG A 77 11.41 16.07 -8.83
CA ARG A 77 11.95 16.87 -7.71
C ARG A 77 13.47 16.73 -7.53
N ASN A 78 14.12 15.71 -8.09
CA ASN A 78 15.55 15.43 -7.90
C ASN A 78 15.98 15.50 -6.43
N VAL A 79 15.21 14.85 -5.55
CA VAL A 79 15.56 14.74 -4.14
C VAL A 79 16.85 13.94 -3.99
N ARG A 80 17.78 14.40 -3.13
CA ARG A 80 19.02 13.67 -2.86
C ARG A 80 18.71 12.34 -2.19
N SER A 81 19.28 11.27 -2.73
CA SER A 81 19.28 9.96 -2.07
C SER A 81 20.20 9.99 -0.85
N TYR A 82 19.71 9.44 0.26
CA TYR A 82 20.51 9.18 1.45
C TYR A 82 21.06 7.75 1.40
N ASP A 83 22.37 7.61 1.53
CA ASP A 83 23.02 6.30 1.64
C ASP A 83 22.79 5.73 3.04
N TYR A 84 22.07 4.61 3.09
CA TYR A 84 21.72 3.90 4.31
C TYR A 84 22.30 2.49 4.29
N ASP A 85 23.15 2.20 5.27
CA ASP A 85 23.79 0.88 5.44
C ASP A 85 22.81 -0.22 5.87
N GLY A 86 21.64 0.17 6.40
CA GLY A 86 20.62 -0.77 6.86
C GLY A 86 19.70 -1.26 5.74
N ARG A 87 18.82 -2.19 6.09
CA ARG A 87 17.82 -2.72 5.16
C ARG A 87 16.66 -1.72 4.95
N VAL A 88 16.42 -1.34 3.70
CA VAL A 88 15.28 -0.51 3.28
C VAL A 88 14.05 -1.40 3.06
N VAL A 89 13.33 -1.67 4.15
CA VAL A 89 12.08 -2.45 4.17
C VAL A 89 11.06 -1.79 5.09
N VAL A 90 9.78 -2.11 4.89
CA VAL A 90 8.69 -1.66 5.77
C VAL A 90 8.96 -2.08 7.21
N GLY A 91 8.74 -1.16 8.15
CA GLY A 91 8.97 -1.32 9.58
C GLY A 91 10.36 -0.86 10.06
N SER A 92 11.34 -0.70 9.17
CA SER A 92 12.65 -0.10 9.51
C SER A 92 12.48 1.36 9.92
N THR A 93 13.28 1.83 10.89
CA THR A 93 13.27 3.25 11.31
C THR A 93 14.50 3.94 10.77
N LEU A 94 14.29 5.05 10.06
CA LEU A 94 15.37 5.86 9.50
C LEU A 94 15.92 6.86 10.54
N PRO A 95 17.20 7.26 10.43
CA PRO A 95 17.80 8.24 11.34
C PRO A 95 17.06 9.58 11.35
N SER A 96 16.91 10.20 12.52
CA SER A 96 16.33 11.54 12.64
C SER A 96 17.25 12.67 12.17
N SER A 97 18.55 12.39 12.02
CA SER A 97 19.58 13.34 11.57
C SER A 97 20.25 12.84 10.30
N GLY A 98 20.59 13.75 9.40
CA GLY A 98 21.28 13.44 8.13
C GLY A 98 20.34 13.05 6.98
N VAL A 99 19.14 12.56 7.29
CA VAL A 99 18.06 12.32 6.32
C VAL A 99 17.18 13.57 6.22
N THR A 100 16.85 13.99 5.01
CA THR A 100 15.85 15.05 4.80
C THR A 100 14.49 14.40 4.54
N TYR A 101 13.48 14.84 5.30
CA TYR A 101 12.11 14.37 5.18
C TYR A 101 11.25 15.47 4.57
N TYR A 102 10.46 15.12 3.56
CA TYR A 102 9.59 16.03 2.83
C TYR A 102 8.14 15.66 3.06
N ASP A 103 7.25 16.65 3.12
CA ASP A 103 5.82 16.37 3.25
C ASP A 103 5.27 15.81 1.93
N VAL A 104 4.40 14.82 2.04
CA VAL A 104 3.69 14.26 0.87
C VAL A 104 2.63 15.27 0.42
N PRO A 105 2.54 15.61 -0.88
CA PRO A 105 1.49 16.50 -1.37
C PRO A 105 0.09 15.95 -1.10
N ASN A 106 -0.86 16.82 -0.74
CA ASN A 106 -2.22 16.42 -0.34
C ASN A 106 -2.99 15.67 -1.43
N GLU A 107 -2.60 15.81 -2.71
CA GLU A 107 -3.21 15.13 -3.85
C GLU A 107 -3.07 13.59 -3.82
N TYR A 108 -2.11 13.07 -3.05
CA TYR A 108 -1.83 11.63 -2.93
C TYR A 108 -2.59 10.94 -1.79
N ASN A 109 -3.52 11.65 -1.13
CA ASN A 109 -4.45 11.11 -0.13
C ASN A 109 -3.82 10.22 0.97
N VAL A 110 -2.56 10.47 1.34
CA VAL A 110 -1.90 9.73 2.43
C VAL A 110 -2.34 10.23 3.80
N THR A 111 -2.13 9.40 4.82
CA THR A 111 -2.38 9.79 6.22
C THR A 111 -1.62 11.07 6.59
N ARG A 112 -2.24 11.97 7.36
CA ARG A 112 -1.58 13.20 7.82
C ARG A 112 -0.34 12.88 8.65
N GLY A 113 0.73 13.65 8.43
CA GLY A 113 2.01 13.43 9.09
C GLY A 113 2.90 12.39 8.40
N THR A 114 2.41 11.75 7.33
CA THR A 114 3.27 10.95 6.44
C THR A 114 4.23 11.86 5.70
N ARG A 115 5.50 11.48 5.69
CA ARG A 115 6.57 12.14 4.95
C ARG A 115 7.20 11.18 3.96
N TYR A 116 7.96 11.70 3.02
CA TYR A 116 8.74 10.92 2.09
C TYR A 116 10.20 11.33 2.09
N THR A 117 11.05 10.41 1.66
CA THR A 117 12.46 10.66 1.40
C THR A 117 12.96 9.65 0.36
N VAL A 118 14.21 9.79 -0.09
CA VAL A 118 14.85 8.85 -1.03
C VAL A 118 16.02 8.22 -0.31
N VAL A 119 16.04 6.88 -0.24
CA VAL A 119 17.08 6.11 0.45
C VAL A 119 17.59 5.04 -0.49
N ASN A 120 18.91 4.97 -0.70
CA ASN A 120 19.54 4.03 -1.65
C ASN A 120 18.81 4.03 -3.01
N ASP A 121 18.53 5.23 -3.55
CA ASP A 121 17.82 5.49 -4.81
C ASP A 121 16.37 5.03 -4.87
N ARG A 122 15.80 4.64 -3.73
CA ARG A 122 14.41 4.18 -3.60
C ARG A 122 13.58 5.21 -2.85
N PRO A 123 12.51 5.74 -3.44
CA PRO A 123 11.55 6.56 -2.72
C PRO A 123 10.85 5.74 -1.63
N VAL A 124 10.74 6.30 -0.43
CA VAL A 124 10.08 5.66 0.72
C VAL A 124 9.12 6.63 1.39
N LEU A 125 8.03 6.09 1.93
CA LEU A 125 7.13 6.81 2.83
C LEU A 125 7.44 6.42 4.27
N VAL A 126 7.38 7.41 5.16
CA VAL A 126 7.61 7.25 6.58
C VAL A 126 6.52 7.90 7.43
N ASP A 127 6.28 7.33 8.62
CA ASP A 127 5.40 7.92 9.62
C ASP A 127 6.08 9.05 10.43
N GLY A 128 5.36 9.62 11.40
CA GLY A 128 5.88 10.68 12.27
C GLY A 128 7.03 10.27 13.18
N ARG A 129 7.38 8.98 13.25
CA ARG A 129 8.52 8.41 13.98
C ARG A 129 9.66 8.00 13.04
N HIS A 130 9.58 8.39 11.76
CA HIS A 130 10.52 8.03 10.70
C HIS A 130 10.56 6.53 10.40
N ARG A 131 9.49 5.81 10.73
CA ARG A 131 9.36 4.40 10.38
C ARG A 131 8.90 4.27 8.95
N ILE A 132 9.60 3.47 8.15
CA ILE A 132 9.20 3.15 6.78
C ILE A 132 7.86 2.41 6.83
N ILE A 133 6.87 2.98 6.18
CA ILE A 133 5.53 2.40 6.05
C ILE A 133 5.28 1.90 4.63
N GLU A 134 6.03 2.41 3.65
CA GLU A 134 5.97 1.94 2.26
C GLU A 134 7.32 2.17 1.55
N VAL A 135 7.68 1.24 0.66
CA VAL A 135 8.84 1.36 -0.22
C VAL A 135 8.37 1.30 -1.67
N LEU A 136 8.80 2.27 -2.47
CA LEU A 136 8.34 2.46 -3.83
C LEU A 136 9.41 1.95 -4.80
N ASP A 137 9.25 0.70 -5.25
CA ASP A 137 10.04 0.11 -6.33
C ASP A 137 9.53 0.51 -7.72
#